data_AF-A0A2E2LAA5-F1
#
_entry.id   AF-A0A2E2LAA5-F1
#
_cell.length_a   1.000
_cell.length_b   1.000
_cell.length_c   1.000
_cell.angle_alpha   90.00
_cell.angle_beta   90.00
_cell.angle_gamma   90.00
#
_symmetry.space_group_name_H-M   'P 1'
#
loop_
_entity.id
_entity.type
_entity.pdbx_description
1 polymer ?
#
loop_
_entity_poly.entity_id
_entity_poly.type
_entity_poly.pdbx_seq_one_letter_code
_entity_poly.pdbx_strand_id
1 'polypeptide(L)'
;MSLMVNVVNVFVDDDGEHGNPLGIVWASPQTKKREQDIATDLGFSETIFIDAVDDGTVTARIFTPSRQLRFAGHPVVGLAAWLRSTDEDVKEIDVPAGSARVRFDGDRVFVNALPQWCPEFTFTQLDEASEVTAVDPDAYSFGANYVWAWIDREAGTVRSRMFAPDLGIREDEATGAAAVRLTAELGRDLDITQGLGSRVYTHARYLGQQVEVGGRVSDARLMELT
;
A
#
# COMPACT_ATOMS: atom_id res chain seq x y z
N MET A 1 9.61 24.74 -13.38
CA MET A 1 10.41 23.55 -13.72
C MET A 1 9.53 22.38 -13.40
N SER A 2 9.16 21.59 -14.40
CA SER A 2 8.34 20.42 -14.20
C SER A 2 9.09 19.33 -13.45
N LEU A 3 8.36 18.59 -12.62
CA LEU A 3 8.89 17.46 -11.86
C LEU A 3 8.43 16.17 -12.53
N MET A 4 9.38 15.30 -12.90
CA MET A 4 9.07 13.97 -13.40
C MET A 4 8.83 13.02 -12.23
N VAL A 5 7.70 12.31 -12.28
CA VAL A 5 7.26 11.36 -11.26
C VAL A 5 7.10 9.99 -11.91
N ASN A 6 7.70 8.96 -11.32
CA ASN A 6 7.42 7.58 -11.73
C ASN A 6 6.12 7.15 -11.05
N VAL A 7 5.21 6.54 -11.81
CA VAL A 7 3.92 6.07 -11.29
C VAL A 7 3.78 4.59 -11.59
N VAL A 8 3.48 3.82 -10.55
CA VAL A 8 3.13 2.39 -10.64
C VAL A 8 1.75 2.18 -10.04
N ASN A 9 1.04 1.14 -10.47
CA ASN A 9 -0.13 0.64 -9.75
C ASN A 9 0.30 -0.57 -8.90
N VAL A 10 0.06 -0.52 -7.59
CA VAL A 10 0.47 -1.54 -6.63
C VAL A 10 -0.70 -2.46 -6.31
N PHE A 11 -0.45 -3.76 -6.18
CA PHE A 11 -1.47 -4.80 -5.95
C PHE A 11 -2.40 -5.01 -7.15
N VAL A 12 -1.87 -4.88 -8.36
CA VAL A 12 -2.61 -5.29 -9.57
C VAL A 12 -3.00 -6.76 -9.50
N ASP A 13 -4.07 -7.11 -10.20
CA ASP A 13 -4.56 -8.48 -10.25
C ASP A 13 -3.71 -9.39 -11.14
N ASP A 14 -4.24 -10.58 -11.44
CA ASP A 14 -3.50 -11.56 -12.22
C ASP A 14 -3.30 -11.17 -13.70
N ASP A 15 -4.15 -10.29 -14.23
CA ASP A 15 -4.10 -9.76 -15.59
C ASP A 15 -3.38 -8.41 -15.67
N GLY A 16 -2.94 -7.86 -14.53
CA GLY A 16 -2.28 -6.57 -14.44
C GLY A 16 -3.24 -5.38 -14.40
N GLU A 17 -4.54 -5.63 -14.21
CA GLU A 17 -5.57 -4.61 -14.05
C GLU A 17 -5.67 -4.14 -12.58
N HIS A 18 -6.48 -3.10 -12.36
CA HIS A 18 -6.68 -2.48 -11.04
C HIS A 18 -5.39 -1.91 -10.42
N GLY A 19 -5.20 -2.12 -9.12
CA GLY A 19 -4.08 -1.61 -8.33
C GLY A 19 -4.26 -0.17 -7.85
N ASN A 20 -3.54 0.15 -6.78
CA ASN A 20 -3.53 1.47 -6.18
C ASN A 20 -2.36 2.30 -6.73
N PRO A 21 -2.60 3.45 -7.38
CA PRO A 21 -1.54 4.26 -7.95
C PRO A 21 -0.63 4.86 -6.88
N LEU A 22 0.68 4.75 -7.09
CA LEU A 22 1.73 5.30 -6.23
C LEU A 22 2.63 6.24 -7.03
N GLY A 23 2.78 7.47 -6.56
CA GLY A 23 3.83 8.38 -7.03
C GLY A 23 5.17 8.07 -6.37
N ILE A 24 6.22 7.91 -7.16
CA ILE A 24 7.61 7.70 -6.71
C ILE A 24 8.47 8.86 -7.19
N VAL A 25 9.09 9.55 -6.23
CA VAL A 25 9.84 10.78 -6.47
C VAL A 25 11.23 10.70 -5.84
N TRP A 26 12.27 11.05 -6.58
CA TRP A 26 13.60 11.25 -5.99
C TRP A 26 13.64 12.58 -5.21
N ALA A 27 14.07 12.52 -3.96
CA ALA A 27 14.32 13.73 -3.18
C ALA A 27 15.46 14.54 -3.82
N SER A 28 15.25 15.83 -3.97
CA SER A 28 16.18 16.74 -4.64
C SER A 28 16.02 18.16 -4.09
N PRO A 29 16.92 19.10 -4.40
CA PRO A 29 16.73 20.50 -4.05
C PRO A 29 15.39 21.09 -4.54
N GLN A 30 14.82 20.55 -5.62
CA GLN A 30 13.55 20.98 -6.22
C GLN A 30 12.32 20.48 -5.44
N THR A 31 12.43 19.36 -4.73
CA THR A 31 11.33 18.76 -3.94
C THR A 31 11.41 19.08 -2.45
N LYS A 32 12.58 19.49 -1.96
CA LYS A 32 12.81 19.83 -0.55
C LYS A 32 11.85 20.91 -0.05
N LYS A 33 11.13 20.61 1.04
CA LYS A 33 10.06 21.44 1.64
C LYS A 33 8.81 21.60 0.76
N ARG A 34 8.70 20.83 -0.33
CA ARG A 34 7.54 20.81 -1.22
C ARG A 34 6.89 19.42 -1.27
N GLU A 35 7.38 18.46 -0.48
CA GLU A 35 6.92 17.07 -0.53
C GLU A 35 5.42 16.95 -0.29
N GLN A 36 4.89 17.72 0.66
CA GLN A 36 3.45 17.75 0.96
C GLN A 36 2.64 18.39 -0.18
N ASP A 37 3.11 19.49 -0.75
CA ASP A 37 2.45 20.16 -1.89
C ASP A 37 2.44 19.23 -3.11
N ILE A 38 3.57 18.58 -3.40
CA ILE A 38 3.69 17.59 -4.48
C ILE A 38 2.71 16.43 -4.29
N ALA A 39 2.62 15.86 -3.08
CA ALA A 39 1.67 14.79 -2.79
C ALA A 39 0.21 15.26 -2.95
N THR A 40 -0.08 16.50 -2.58
CA THR A 40 -1.39 17.12 -2.78
C THR A 40 -1.72 17.30 -4.26
N ASP A 41 -0.78 17.86 -5.03
CA ASP A 41 -0.95 18.16 -6.45
C ASP A 41 -1.06 16.89 -7.30
N LEU A 42 -0.36 15.81 -6.93
CA LEU A 42 -0.47 14.51 -7.59
C LEU A 42 -1.83 13.84 -7.34
N GLY A 43 -2.43 14.05 -6.18
CA GLY A 43 -3.76 13.53 -5.84
C GLY A 43 -3.86 12.00 -5.72
N PHE A 44 -2.74 11.27 -5.72
CA PHE A 44 -2.70 9.85 -5.39
C PHE A 44 -2.94 9.63 -3.89
N SER A 45 -3.33 8.41 -3.50
CA SER A 45 -3.49 8.04 -2.08
C SER A 45 -2.19 8.34 -1.31
N GLU A 46 -1.05 7.95 -1.89
CA GLU A 46 0.27 8.22 -1.35
C GLU A 46 1.31 8.57 -2.44
N THR A 47 2.31 9.33 -2.03
CA THR A 47 3.56 9.58 -2.77
C THR A 47 4.74 9.22 -1.87
N ILE A 48 5.68 8.44 -2.40
CA ILE A 48 6.91 8.05 -1.71
C ILE A 48 8.11 8.81 -2.28
N PHE A 49 8.89 9.41 -1.38
CA PHE A 49 10.10 10.16 -1.70
C PHE A 49 11.32 9.36 -1.30
N ILE A 50 12.21 9.11 -2.25
CA ILE A 50 13.47 8.40 -2.03
C ILE A 50 14.53 9.41 -1.62
N ASP A 51 15.03 9.29 -0.38
CA ASP A 51 16.05 10.19 0.16
C ASP A 51 17.48 9.69 -0.14
N ALA A 52 17.71 8.38 -0.10
CA ALA A 52 19.01 7.76 -0.39
C ALA A 52 18.88 6.27 -0.75
N VAL A 53 19.88 5.76 -1.45
CA VAL A 53 20.12 4.32 -1.68
C VAL A 53 21.57 4.02 -1.34
N ASP A 54 21.81 3.08 -0.43
CA ASP A 54 23.15 2.69 0.04
C ASP A 54 23.21 1.18 0.29
N ASP A 55 24.06 0.46 -0.45
CA ASP A 55 24.28 -1.00 -0.36
C ASP A 55 22.99 -1.87 -0.29
N GLY A 56 21.97 -1.48 -1.07
CA GLY A 56 20.67 -2.15 -1.12
C GLY A 56 19.68 -1.76 -0.03
N THR A 57 20.05 -0.81 0.84
CA THR A 57 19.12 -0.16 1.78
C THR A 57 18.65 1.17 1.19
N VAL A 58 17.34 1.37 1.16
CA VAL A 58 16.70 2.58 0.63
C VAL A 58 16.10 3.37 1.79
N THR A 59 16.45 4.64 1.94
CA THR A 59 15.76 5.53 2.89
C THR A 59 14.66 6.30 2.17
N ALA A 60 13.44 6.24 2.69
CA ALA A 60 12.29 6.89 2.06
C ALA A 60 11.28 7.50 3.05
N ARG A 61 10.53 8.50 2.57
CA ARG A 61 9.42 9.14 3.31
C ARG A 61 8.13 9.03 2.51
N ILE A 62 7.01 8.83 3.21
CA ILE A 62 5.70 8.62 2.61
C ILE A 62 4.78 9.78 2.97
N PHE A 63 4.07 10.33 1.99
CA PHE A 63 3.12 11.43 2.16
C PHE A 63 1.79 11.04 1.54
N THR A 64 0.70 11.27 2.27
CA THR A 64 -0.64 11.43 1.67
C THR A 64 -0.79 12.88 1.21
N PRO A 65 -1.88 13.24 0.50
CA PRO A 65 -2.23 14.63 0.21
C PRO A 65 -2.37 15.53 1.46
N SER A 66 -2.54 14.95 2.66
CA SER A 66 -2.81 15.73 3.88
C SER A 66 -1.68 15.70 4.91
N ARG A 67 -0.84 14.67 4.94
CA ARG A 67 0.23 14.53 5.94
C ARG A 67 1.30 13.51 5.56
N GLN A 68 2.45 13.61 6.23
CA GLN A 68 3.44 12.54 6.24
C GLN A 68 2.96 11.32 7.06
N LEU A 69 3.21 10.12 6.55
CA LEU A 69 3.00 8.86 7.26
C LEU A 69 4.32 8.29 7.78
N ARG A 70 4.25 7.54 8.88
CA ARG A 70 5.40 6.76 9.38
C ARG A 70 5.59 5.45 8.61
N PHE A 71 4.49 4.87 8.14
CA PHE A 71 4.45 3.65 7.34
C PHE A 71 3.13 3.58 6.56
N ALA A 72 3.20 3.01 5.36
CA ALA A 72 2.07 2.49 4.61
C ALA A 72 2.57 1.29 3.81
N GLY A 73 1.75 0.24 3.67
CA GLY A 73 2.18 -1.00 3.02
C GLY A 73 2.42 -0.84 1.52
N HIS A 74 1.43 -0.31 0.79
CA HIS A 74 1.50 -0.23 -0.67
C HIS A 74 2.67 0.65 -1.18
N PRO A 75 3.04 1.80 -0.55
CA PRO A 75 4.15 2.60 -1.05
C PRO A 75 5.49 1.88 -0.99
N VAL A 76 5.70 1.08 0.06
CA VAL A 76 6.94 0.34 0.26
C VAL A 76 7.03 -0.84 -0.72
N VAL A 77 5.93 -1.55 -0.96
CA VAL A 77 5.86 -2.61 -1.99
C VAL A 77 6.11 -2.04 -3.40
N GLY A 78 5.43 -0.93 -3.74
CA GLY A 78 5.58 -0.29 -5.05
C GLY A 78 6.98 0.24 -5.30
N LEU A 79 7.61 0.88 -4.30
CA LEU A 79 8.99 1.34 -4.38
C LEU A 79 9.97 0.18 -4.59
N ALA A 80 9.83 -0.90 -3.81
CA ALA A 80 10.68 -2.08 -3.95
C ALA A 80 10.56 -2.73 -5.35
N ALA A 81 9.35 -2.84 -5.88
CA ALA A 81 9.12 -3.38 -7.22
C ALA A 81 9.72 -2.49 -8.32
N TRP A 82 9.54 -1.18 -8.20
CA TRP A 82 10.09 -0.22 -9.15
C TRP A 82 11.62 -0.20 -9.14
N LEU A 83 12.26 -0.21 -7.96
CA LEU A 83 13.71 -0.27 -7.88
C LEU A 83 14.27 -1.57 -8.49
N ARG A 84 13.61 -2.71 -8.26
CA ARG A 84 13.98 -3.97 -8.91
C ARG A 84 13.89 -3.86 -10.45
N SER A 85 12.90 -3.16 -10.99
CA SER A 85 12.76 -3.00 -12.44
C SER A 85 13.78 -2.03 -13.05
N THR A 86 14.49 -1.25 -12.22
CA THR A 86 15.62 -0.41 -12.61
C THR A 86 16.98 -1.06 -12.32
N ASP A 87 17.03 -2.38 -12.16
CA ASP A 87 18.23 -3.18 -11.85
C ASP A 87 18.91 -2.82 -10.50
N GLU A 88 18.19 -2.22 -9.55
CA GLU A 88 18.68 -1.95 -8.19
C GLU A 88 18.46 -3.18 -7.28
N ASP A 89 19.50 -3.59 -6.55
CA ASP A 89 19.43 -4.69 -5.57
C ASP A 89 18.89 -4.20 -4.22
N VAL A 90 17.57 -3.95 -4.16
CA VAL A 90 16.91 -3.50 -2.93
C VAL A 90 16.64 -4.68 -1.98
N LYS A 91 17.19 -4.59 -0.77
CA LYS A 91 17.05 -5.58 0.31
C LYS A 91 16.14 -5.08 1.42
N GLU A 92 16.13 -3.77 1.66
CA GLU A 92 15.42 -3.16 2.77
C GLU A 92 15.05 -1.71 2.47
N ILE A 93 13.89 -1.28 2.96
CA ILE A 93 13.41 0.10 2.85
C ILE A 93 13.20 0.66 4.26
N ASP A 94 14.01 1.63 4.63
CA ASP A 94 13.92 2.41 5.85
C ASP A 94 12.87 3.51 5.67
N VAL A 95 11.80 3.41 6.46
CA VAL A 95 10.77 4.44 6.58
C VAL A 95 10.70 4.92 8.04
N PRO A 96 10.01 6.03 8.37
CA PRO A 96 10.05 6.58 9.72
C PRO A 96 9.56 5.62 10.83
N ALA A 97 8.80 4.57 10.49
CA ALA A 97 8.39 3.53 11.44
C ALA A 97 9.47 2.47 11.74
N GLY A 98 10.44 2.29 10.85
CA GLY A 98 11.48 1.27 10.93
C GLY A 98 11.85 0.69 9.57
N SER A 99 12.69 -0.35 9.57
CA SER A 99 13.16 -1.02 8.36
C SER A 99 12.25 -2.16 7.90
N ALA A 100 11.76 -2.06 6.67
CA ALA A 100 10.98 -3.10 6.02
C ALA A 100 11.86 -3.90 5.07
N ARG A 101 12.19 -5.15 5.43
CA ARG A 101 12.92 -6.04 4.52
C ARG A 101 12.05 -6.40 3.33
N VAL A 102 12.68 -6.43 2.17
CA VAL A 102 12.09 -6.76 0.89
C VAL A 102 12.37 -8.22 0.57
N ARG A 103 11.35 -8.92 0.07
CA ARG A 103 11.46 -10.26 -0.48
C ARG A 103 10.78 -10.31 -1.83
N PHE A 104 11.50 -10.84 -2.81
CA PHE A 104 10.97 -11.13 -4.13
C PHE A 104 10.58 -12.60 -4.25
N ASP A 105 9.43 -12.86 -4.86
CA ASP A 105 8.91 -14.21 -5.09
C ASP A 105 8.23 -14.25 -6.46
N GLY A 106 8.98 -14.70 -7.46
CA GLY A 106 8.57 -14.58 -8.86
C GLY A 106 8.31 -13.13 -9.26
N ASP A 107 7.07 -12.86 -9.65
CA ASP A 107 6.54 -11.55 -10.05
C ASP A 107 5.94 -10.74 -8.88
N ARG A 108 5.93 -11.31 -7.66
CA ARG A 108 5.43 -10.63 -6.46
C ARG A 108 6.56 -10.04 -5.64
N VAL A 109 6.24 -8.94 -4.98
CA VAL A 109 7.13 -8.25 -4.03
C VAL A 109 6.45 -8.20 -2.68
N PHE A 110 7.17 -8.60 -1.64
CA PHE A 110 6.72 -8.60 -0.25
C PHE A 110 7.61 -7.73 0.61
N VAL A 111 7.00 -7.07 1.59
CA VAL A 111 7.71 -6.28 2.59
C VAL A 111 7.22 -6.65 3.97
N ASN A 112 8.12 -6.74 4.94
CA ASN A 112 7.69 -6.98 6.31
C ASN A 112 7.19 -5.70 6.99
N ALA A 113 6.14 -5.83 7.79
CA ALA A 113 5.61 -4.77 8.61
C ALA A 113 5.25 -5.28 10.00
N LEU A 114 5.39 -4.43 11.00
CA LEU A 114 4.82 -4.68 12.32
C LEU A 114 3.41 -4.07 12.37
N PRO A 115 2.39 -4.75 12.94
CA PRO A 115 1.03 -4.22 12.98
C PRO A 115 0.92 -2.83 13.62
N GLN A 116 1.75 -2.53 14.62
CA GLN A 116 1.82 -1.21 15.28
C GLN A 116 2.41 -0.09 14.41
N TRP A 117 3.02 -0.40 13.26
CA TRP A 117 3.42 0.61 12.29
C TRP A 117 2.23 1.15 11.52
N CYS A 118 1.18 0.34 11.37
CA CYS A 118 0.00 0.67 10.57
C CYS A 118 -0.97 1.56 11.36
N PRO A 119 -1.72 2.45 10.68
CA PRO A 119 -2.81 3.21 11.30
C PRO A 119 -3.85 2.30 11.97
N GLU A 120 -4.69 2.89 12.83
CA GLU A 120 -5.90 2.20 13.31
C GLU A 120 -6.98 2.19 12.24
N PHE A 121 -7.67 1.06 12.15
CA PHE A 121 -8.79 0.85 11.25
C PHE A 121 -9.95 0.27 12.06
N THR A 122 -11.17 0.65 11.68
CA THR A 122 -12.39 0.00 12.16
C THR A 122 -12.66 -1.18 11.24
N PHE A 123 -12.49 -2.41 11.74
CA PHE A 123 -12.80 -3.62 11.00
C PHE A 123 -14.26 -4.03 11.19
N THR A 124 -14.98 -4.18 10.08
CA THR A 124 -16.36 -4.70 10.07
C THR A 124 -16.39 -5.96 9.24
N GLN A 125 -16.57 -7.11 9.89
CA GLN A 125 -16.79 -8.38 9.19
C GLN A 125 -18.28 -8.50 8.83
N LEU A 126 -18.58 -8.78 7.55
CA LEU A 126 -19.90 -9.15 7.05
C LEU A 126 -19.99 -10.66 6.82
N ASP A 127 -21.19 -11.15 6.58
CA ASP A 127 -21.45 -12.58 6.43
C ASP A 127 -21.06 -13.07 5.02
N GLU A 128 -21.36 -12.27 3.98
CA GLU A 128 -21.07 -12.63 2.60
C GLU A 128 -20.19 -11.61 1.86
N ALA A 129 -19.35 -12.10 0.95
CA ALA A 129 -18.53 -11.27 0.05
C ALA A 129 -19.38 -10.38 -0.88
N SER A 130 -20.60 -10.81 -1.21
CA SER A 130 -21.59 -10.05 -1.98
C SER A 130 -22.02 -8.78 -1.24
N GLU A 131 -22.21 -8.87 0.08
CA GLU A 131 -22.59 -7.73 0.93
C GLU A 131 -21.48 -6.69 1.00
N VAL A 132 -20.23 -7.12 1.14
CA VAL A 132 -19.06 -6.21 1.10
C VAL A 132 -19.06 -5.43 -0.23
N THR A 133 -19.31 -6.13 -1.33
CA THR A 133 -19.37 -5.51 -2.67
C THR A 133 -20.52 -4.51 -2.79
N ALA A 134 -21.64 -4.76 -2.12
CA ALA A 134 -22.83 -3.91 -2.15
C ALA A 134 -22.79 -2.71 -1.19
N VAL A 135 -21.78 -2.60 -0.31
CA VAL A 135 -21.66 -1.49 0.65
C VAL A 135 -21.71 -0.14 -0.06
N ASP A 136 -22.55 0.77 0.43
CA ASP A 136 -22.53 2.15 -0.03
C ASP A 136 -21.34 2.90 0.64
N PRO A 137 -20.32 3.35 -0.13
CA PRO A 137 -19.20 4.09 0.45
C PRO A 137 -19.65 5.40 1.11
N ASP A 138 -20.76 5.99 0.66
CA ASP A 138 -21.29 7.25 1.20
C ASP A 138 -22.06 7.07 2.52
N ALA A 139 -22.21 5.82 2.99
CA ALA A 139 -22.70 5.52 4.34
C ALA A 139 -21.67 5.82 5.43
N TYR A 140 -20.41 6.05 5.07
CA TYR A 140 -19.32 6.41 5.99
C TYR A 140 -19.01 7.90 5.90
N SER A 141 -18.77 8.54 7.05
CA SER A 141 -18.46 9.97 7.13
C SER A 141 -17.19 10.30 7.92
N PHE A 142 -16.60 9.33 8.61
CA PHE A 142 -15.39 9.51 9.42
C PHE A 142 -14.62 8.20 9.60
N GLY A 143 -13.31 8.31 9.82
CA GLY A 143 -12.43 7.21 10.18
C GLY A 143 -12.06 6.31 9.00
N ALA A 144 -11.07 5.43 9.24
CA ALA A 144 -10.62 4.44 8.27
C ALA A 144 -11.40 3.12 8.47
N ASN A 145 -12.43 2.91 7.66
CA ASN A 145 -13.36 1.79 7.77
C ASN A 145 -12.96 0.68 6.80
N TYR A 146 -12.65 -0.50 7.33
CA TYR A 146 -12.26 -1.67 6.54
C TYR A 146 -13.34 -2.75 6.66
N VAL A 147 -14.15 -2.89 5.62
CA VAL A 147 -15.26 -3.84 5.57
C VAL A 147 -14.82 -5.07 4.81
N TRP A 148 -15.06 -6.26 5.36
CA TRP A 148 -14.57 -7.49 4.76
C TRP A 148 -15.47 -8.69 5.06
N ALA A 149 -15.34 -9.74 4.25
CA ALA A 149 -15.99 -11.02 4.47
C ALA A 149 -15.13 -12.15 3.91
N TRP A 150 -15.29 -13.36 4.47
CA TRP A 150 -14.65 -14.54 3.91
C TRP A 150 -15.28 -14.87 2.55
N ILE A 151 -14.43 -15.14 1.55
CA ILE A 151 -14.85 -15.84 0.33
C ILE A 151 -14.76 -17.34 0.61
N ASP A 152 -13.59 -17.77 1.07
CA ASP A 152 -13.33 -19.12 1.58
C ASP A 152 -12.43 -19.01 2.81
N ARG A 153 -13.01 -19.33 3.96
CA ARG A 153 -12.32 -19.28 5.25
C ARG A 153 -11.24 -20.35 5.36
N GLU A 154 -11.40 -21.53 4.76
CA GLU A 154 -10.37 -22.57 4.84
C GLU A 154 -9.16 -22.15 4.02
N ALA A 155 -9.38 -21.67 2.80
CA ALA A 155 -8.34 -21.17 1.91
C ALA A 155 -7.71 -19.83 2.36
N GLY A 156 -8.37 -19.08 3.26
CA GLY A 156 -7.88 -17.77 3.72
C GLY A 156 -8.15 -16.65 2.72
N THR A 157 -9.16 -16.80 1.87
CA THR A 157 -9.49 -15.79 0.84
C THR A 157 -10.56 -14.83 1.34
N VAL A 158 -10.36 -13.54 1.11
CA VAL A 158 -11.18 -12.46 1.66
C VAL A 158 -11.59 -11.48 0.58
N ARG A 159 -12.82 -11.01 0.64
CA ARG A 159 -13.29 -9.82 -0.07
C ARG A 159 -13.25 -8.63 0.88
N SER A 160 -12.69 -7.50 0.47
CA SER A 160 -12.66 -6.29 1.31
C SER A 160 -12.84 -4.99 0.55
N ARG A 161 -13.24 -3.92 1.26
CA ARG A 161 -13.24 -2.54 0.78
C ARG A 161 -12.83 -1.61 1.91
N MET A 162 -12.25 -0.47 1.58
CA MET A 162 -11.75 0.51 2.54
C MET A 162 -12.27 1.91 2.22
N PHE A 163 -12.80 2.60 3.23
CA PHE A 163 -13.33 3.95 3.11
C PHE A 163 -12.72 4.86 4.18
N ALA A 164 -12.20 6.04 3.80
CA ALA A 164 -11.62 7.02 4.71
C ALA A 164 -12.00 8.47 4.28
N PRO A 165 -13.30 8.82 4.35
CA PRO A 165 -13.83 10.07 3.78
C PRO A 165 -13.27 11.33 4.46
N ASP A 166 -12.93 11.28 5.74
CA ASP A 166 -12.27 12.37 6.48
C ASP A 166 -10.83 12.65 6.04
N LEU A 167 -10.22 11.71 5.32
CA LEU A 167 -8.94 11.87 4.62
C LEU A 167 -9.11 12.23 3.14
N GLY A 168 -10.35 12.48 2.68
CA GLY A 168 -10.67 12.73 1.27
C GLY A 168 -10.72 11.48 0.40
N ILE A 169 -10.64 10.29 1.01
CA ILE A 169 -10.61 9.01 0.31
C ILE A 169 -12.00 8.39 0.39
N ARG A 170 -12.81 8.59 -0.67
CA ARG A 170 -14.14 7.97 -0.76
C ARG A 170 -14.05 6.45 -0.72
N GLU A 171 -13.08 5.88 -1.44
CA GLU A 171 -12.74 4.46 -1.41
C GLU A 171 -11.28 4.28 -1.81
N ASP A 172 -10.55 3.42 -1.09
CA ASP A 172 -9.17 3.05 -1.41
C ASP A 172 -9.14 1.68 -2.10
N GLU A 173 -8.56 1.64 -3.30
CA GLU A 173 -8.55 0.45 -4.15
C GLU A 173 -7.77 -0.70 -3.53
N ALA A 174 -6.63 -0.41 -2.85
CA ALA A 174 -5.86 -1.43 -2.15
C ALA A 174 -5.09 -0.87 -0.93
N THR A 175 -5.43 -1.36 0.27
CA THR A 175 -4.92 -0.82 1.55
C THR A 175 -4.05 -1.84 2.26
N GLY A 176 -2.77 -1.94 1.87
CA GLY A 176 -1.84 -2.90 2.46
C GLY A 176 -1.68 -2.78 3.99
N ALA A 177 -1.80 -1.59 4.55
CA ALA A 177 -1.69 -1.38 6.01
C ALA A 177 -2.88 -1.98 6.79
N ALA A 178 -4.09 -1.94 6.21
CA ALA A 178 -5.26 -2.58 6.81
C ALA A 178 -5.15 -4.11 6.69
N ALA A 179 -4.67 -4.60 5.53
CA ALA A 179 -4.39 -6.02 5.31
C ALA A 179 -3.39 -6.57 6.35
N VAL A 180 -2.31 -5.83 6.65
CA VAL A 180 -1.35 -6.19 7.72
C VAL A 180 -2.04 -6.37 9.07
N ARG A 181 -2.89 -5.42 9.48
CA ARG A 181 -3.57 -5.49 10.79
C ARG A 181 -4.61 -6.62 10.84
N LEU A 182 -5.39 -6.79 9.78
CA LEU A 182 -6.37 -7.88 9.69
C LEU A 182 -5.68 -9.25 9.77
N THR A 183 -4.57 -9.42 9.06
CA THR A 183 -3.75 -10.65 9.08
C THR A 183 -3.21 -10.95 10.48
N ALA A 184 -2.73 -9.92 11.18
CA ALA A 184 -2.23 -10.07 12.54
C ALA A 184 -3.35 -10.43 13.53
N GLU A 185 -4.54 -9.82 13.39
CA GLU A 185 -5.71 -10.11 14.22
C GLU A 185 -6.22 -11.55 14.02
N LEU A 186 -6.27 -12.00 12.77
CA LEU A 186 -6.72 -13.36 12.42
C LEU A 186 -5.64 -14.43 12.64
N GLY A 187 -4.37 -14.02 12.77
CA GLY A 187 -3.24 -14.92 13.04
C GLY A 187 -2.94 -15.92 11.91
N ARG A 188 -3.27 -15.58 10.66
CA ARG A 188 -3.14 -16.47 9.50
C ARG A 188 -2.90 -15.70 8.21
N ASP A 189 -2.33 -16.38 7.22
CA ASP A 189 -2.13 -15.85 5.88
C ASP A 189 -3.48 -15.54 5.21
N LEU A 190 -3.52 -14.45 4.43
CA LEU A 190 -4.70 -14.03 3.69
C LEU A 190 -4.36 -13.76 2.21
N ASP A 191 -5.34 -14.06 1.37
CA ASP A 191 -5.39 -13.66 -0.03
C ASP A 191 -6.62 -12.77 -0.23
N ILE A 192 -6.37 -11.48 -0.39
CA ILE A 192 -7.39 -10.44 -0.27
C ILE A 192 -7.68 -9.85 -1.66
N THR A 193 -8.95 -9.88 -2.05
CA THR A 193 -9.48 -9.10 -3.17
C THR A 193 -10.11 -7.81 -2.64
N GLN A 194 -9.42 -6.69 -2.82
CA GLN A 194 -9.87 -5.38 -2.35
C GLN A 194 -10.40 -4.52 -3.51
N GLY A 195 -11.32 -3.59 -3.19
CA GLY A 195 -11.71 -2.52 -4.12
C GLY A 195 -12.42 -3.08 -5.35
N LEU A 196 -12.02 -2.67 -6.55
CA LEU A 196 -12.54 -3.16 -7.81
C LEU A 196 -11.99 -4.54 -8.20
N GLY A 197 -10.82 -4.93 -7.70
CA GLY A 197 -10.25 -6.25 -7.97
C GLY A 197 -8.80 -6.47 -7.53
N SER A 198 -8.17 -5.46 -6.93
CA SER A 198 -6.76 -5.53 -6.50
C SER A 198 -6.47 -6.71 -5.59
N ARG A 199 -5.29 -7.33 -5.77
CA ARG A 199 -4.86 -8.55 -5.08
C ARG A 199 -3.75 -8.25 -4.08
N VAL A 200 -4.08 -8.37 -2.79
CA VAL A 200 -3.15 -8.19 -1.67
C VAL A 200 -2.92 -9.53 -1.00
N TYR A 201 -1.66 -9.95 -0.93
CA TYR A 201 -1.25 -11.17 -0.24
C TYR A 201 -0.57 -10.81 1.07
N THR A 202 -0.94 -11.50 2.13
CA THR A 202 -0.31 -11.33 3.43
C THR A 202 0.07 -12.65 4.04
N HIS A 203 1.17 -12.62 4.79
CA HIS A 203 1.61 -13.78 5.53
C HIS A 203 1.89 -13.45 6.98
N ALA A 204 1.24 -14.17 7.88
CA ALA A 204 1.50 -14.06 9.31
C ALA A 204 2.87 -14.67 9.62
N ARG A 205 3.68 -13.93 10.37
CA ARG A 205 5.01 -14.35 10.85
C ARG A 205 5.09 -14.14 12.34
N TYR A 206 5.93 -14.95 13.01
CA TYR A 206 6.17 -14.85 14.44
C TYR A 206 4.88 -14.73 15.27
N LEU A 207 3.89 -15.60 14.99
CA LEU A 207 2.57 -15.60 15.64
C LEU A 207 1.81 -14.26 15.51
N GLY A 208 1.91 -13.61 14.35
CA GLY A 208 1.22 -12.34 14.06
C GLY A 208 1.95 -11.09 14.55
N GLN A 209 3.10 -11.22 15.21
CA GLN A 209 3.91 -10.05 15.62
C GLN A 209 4.50 -9.28 14.43
N GLN A 210 4.67 -9.98 13.30
CA GLN A 210 5.07 -9.40 12.03
C GLN A 210 4.20 -9.97 10.92
N VAL A 211 3.94 -9.18 9.90
CA VAL A 211 3.23 -9.60 8.70
C VAL A 211 4.06 -9.22 7.49
N GLU A 212 4.22 -10.15 6.56
CA GLU A 212 4.66 -9.79 5.21
C GLU A 212 3.41 -9.38 4.42
N VAL A 213 3.47 -8.24 3.73
CA VAL A 213 2.42 -7.79 2.80
C VAL A 213 3.04 -7.60 1.43
N GLY A 214 2.34 -8.05 0.39
CA GLY A 214 2.89 -8.05 -0.96
C GLY A 214 1.87 -8.34 -2.04
N GLY A 215 2.35 -8.28 -3.27
CA GLY A 215 1.57 -8.55 -4.48
C GLY A 215 2.32 -8.10 -5.72
N ARG A 216 1.59 -8.05 -6.84
CA ARG A 216 2.12 -7.62 -8.13
C ARG A 216 2.08 -6.10 -8.24
N VAL A 217 2.96 -5.56 -9.07
CA VAL A 217 3.05 -4.12 -9.35
C VAL A 217 3.15 -3.95 -10.86
N SER A 218 2.42 -2.98 -11.41
CA SER A 218 2.47 -2.68 -12.84
C SER A 218 3.85 -2.15 -13.27
N ASP A 219 4.11 -2.18 -14.57
CA ASP A 219 5.19 -1.38 -15.13
C ASP A 219 5.01 0.11 -14.79
N ALA A 220 6.13 0.82 -14.65
CA ALA A 220 6.12 2.24 -14.35
C ALA A 220 5.81 3.08 -15.59
N ARG A 221 5.02 4.13 -15.39
CA ARG A 221 4.82 5.22 -16.35
C ARG A 221 5.39 6.51 -15.80
N LEU A 222 5.89 7.37 -16.69
CA LEU A 222 6.33 8.71 -16.32
C LEU A 222 5.15 9.69 -16.39
N MET A 223 5.03 10.53 -15.35
CA MET A 223 4.08 11.62 -15.27
C MET A 223 4.85 12.93 -15.04
N GLU A 224 4.46 13.98 -15.76
CA GLU A 224 4.99 15.32 -15.56
C GLU A 224 4.05 16.11 -14.63
N LEU A 225 4.56 16.54 -13.48
CA LEU A 225 3.86 17.47 -12.59
C LEU A 225 4.30 18.89 -12.96
N THR A 226 3.34 19.70 -13.40
CA THR A 226 3.58 21.06 -13.93
C THR A 226 3.43 22.11 -12.85
#